data_AF-A0A7K5AVC0-F1
#
_entry.id   AF-A0A7K5AVC0-F1
#
_cell.length_a   1.000
_cell.length_b   1.000
_cell.length_c   1.000
_cell.angle_alpha   90.00
_cell.angle_beta   90.00
_cell.angle_gamma   90.00
#
_symmetry.space_group_name_H-M   'P 1'
#
loop_
_entity.id
_entity.type
_entity.pdbx_description
1 polymer ?
#
loop_
_entity_poly.entity_id
_entity_poly.type
_entity_poly.pdbx_seq_one_letter_code
_entity_poly.pdbx_strand_id
1 'polypeptide(L)'
;SGIKHDGTMCDTCRQQPIIGIRWKCAECTNYDLCTVCYHGDKHHLRHRFYRITTPGSERVLLESRRKSKKITARGIFAGARVVRGVDWQWEDQDGGNGRRGKV
;
A
#
# COMPACT_ATOMS: atom_id res chain seq x y z
N SER A 1 -8.69 -7.92 -1.59
CA SER A 1 -8.55 -8.62 -2.88
C SER A 1 -7.48 -9.70 -2.89
N GLY A 2 -6.46 -9.71 -1.99
CA GLY A 2 -5.51 -10.84 -1.90
C GLY A 2 -4.55 -11.02 -3.08
N ILE A 3 -4.59 -10.12 -4.08
CA ILE A 3 -3.70 -10.14 -5.25
C ILE A 3 -2.25 -10.04 -4.80
N LYS A 4 -1.37 -10.85 -5.39
CA LYS A 4 0.04 -10.96 -5.06
C LYS A 4 0.89 -11.26 -6.30
N HIS A 5 2.18 -10.98 -6.22
CA HIS A 5 3.17 -11.29 -7.25
C HIS A 5 4.13 -12.37 -6.74
N ASP A 6 3.81 -13.64 -7.00
CA ASP A 6 4.68 -14.77 -6.62
C ASP A 6 6.08 -14.65 -7.27
N GLY A 7 7.10 -15.15 -6.59
CA GLY A 7 8.50 -15.04 -7.04
C GLY A 7 9.12 -13.64 -6.89
N THR A 8 8.47 -12.71 -6.18
CA THR A 8 8.99 -11.36 -5.94
C THR A 8 9.15 -11.07 -4.45
N MET A 9 10.06 -10.16 -4.10
CA MET A 9 10.31 -9.73 -2.73
C MET A 9 10.46 -8.21 -2.72
N CYS A 10 9.89 -7.54 -1.71
CA CYS A 10 10.21 -6.14 -1.46
C CYS A 10 11.63 -6.04 -0.87
N ASP A 11 12.55 -5.39 -1.56
CA ASP A 11 13.96 -5.32 -1.14
C ASP A 11 14.18 -4.46 0.12
N THR A 12 13.20 -3.65 0.51
CA THR A 12 13.29 -2.85 1.75
C THR A 12 12.72 -3.58 2.97
N CYS A 13 11.47 -4.05 2.92
CA CYS A 13 10.81 -4.64 4.10
C CYS A 13 10.76 -6.17 4.07
N ARG A 14 11.32 -6.81 3.04
CA ARG A 14 11.37 -8.27 2.86
C ARG A 14 10.01 -8.97 2.75
N GLN A 15 8.93 -8.23 2.49
CA GLN A 15 7.64 -8.83 2.17
C GLN A 15 7.78 -9.74 0.94
N GLN A 16 7.42 -11.02 1.09
CA GLN A 16 7.49 -12.03 0.06
C GLN A 16 6.29 -12.99 0.17
N PRO A 17 5.50 -13.19 -0.90
CA PRO A 17 5.52 -12.40 -2.13
C PRO A 17 5.05 -10.96 -1.89
N ILE A 18 5.31 -10.04 -2.84
CA ILE A 18 4.71 -8.70 -2.77
C ILE A 18 3.19 -8.83 -2.89
N ILE A 19 2.46 -8.34 -1.88
CA ILE A 19 0.98 -8.32 -1.85
C ILE A 19 0.50 -6.92 -2.28
N GLY A 20 -0.49 -6.89 -3.17
CA GLY A 20 -0.98 -5.67 -3.82
C GLY A 20 -0.11 -5.28 -5.02
N ILE A 21 0.02 -3.97 -5.28
CA ILE A 21 0.77 -3.44 -6.43
C ILE A 21 2.27 -3.64 -6.22
N ARG A 22 2.95 -4.16 -7.25
CA ARG A 22 4.41 -4.26 -7.35
C ARG A 22 5.00 -3.00 -7.99
N TRP A 23 6.03 -2.45 -7.35
CA TRP A 23 6.76 -1.27 -7.81
C TRP A 23 8.20 -1.65 -8.14
N LYS A 24 8.49 -1.88 -9.41
CA LYS A 24 9.82 -2.28 -9.88
C LYS A 24 10.66 -1.05 -10.22
N CYS A 25 11.86 -0.91 -9.65
CA CYS A 25 12.77 0.16 -10.05
C CYS A 25 13.20 -0.03 -11.52
N ALA A 26 13.08 1.02 -12.32
CA ALA A 26 13.46 0.98 -13.74
C ALA A 26 14.97 1.20 -13.97
N GLU A 27 15.66 1.71 -12.95
CA GLU A 27 17.07 2.14 -13.01
C GLU A 27 18.02 1.21 -12.23
N CYS A 28 17.48 0.22 -11.52
CA CYS A 28 18.27 -0.73 -10.74
C CYS A 28 18.02 -2.16 -11.22
N THR A 29 19.08 -2.97 -11.22
CA THR A 29 18.97 -4.40 -11.52
C THR A 29 18.17 -5.10 -10.43
N ASN A 30 17.12 -5.80 -10.84
CA ASN A 30 16.28 -6.66 -9.98
C ASN A 30 15.86 -6.06 -8.63
N TYR A 31 15.41 -4.79 -8.62
CA TYR A 31 14.95 -4.12 -7.40
C TYR A 31 13.45 -3.82 -7.43
N ASP A 32 12.74 -4.22 -6.38
CA ASP A 32 11.30 -4.19 -6.24
C ASP A 32 10.85 -3.69 -4.86
N LEU A 33 9.77 -2.90 -4.82
CA LEU A 33 9.14 -2.42 -3.60
C LEU A 33 7.67 -2.82 -3.55
N CYS A 34 7.18 -3.08 -2.34
CA CYS A 34 5.74 -3.13 -2.06
C CYS A 34 5.15 -1.71 -1.98
N THR A 35 3.83 -1.62 -1.99
CA THR A 35 3.10 -0.33 -1.97
C THR A 35 3.42 0.51 -0.74
N VAL A 36 3.56 -0.11 0.44
CA VAL A 36 3.92 0.58 1.69
C VAL A 36 5.32 1.20 1.58
N CYS A 37 6.30 0.47 1.04
CA CYS A 37 7.65 1.00 0.88
C CYS A 37 7.74 2.07 -0.22
N TYR A 38 7.01 1.87 -1.32
CA TYR A 38 6.98 2.83 -2.42
C TYR A 38 6.41 4.19 -1.98
N HIS A 39 5.27 4.21 -1.29
CA HIS A 39 4.66 5.45 -0.77
C HIS A 39 5.29 5.93 0.56
N GLY A 40 6.01 5.06 1.26
CA GLY A 40 6.85 5.37 2.42
C GLY A 40 8.23 5.94 2.07
N ASP A 41 8.40 6.41 0.83
CA ASP A 41 9.63 7.04 0.32
C ASP A 41 10.90 6.20 0.52
N LYS A 42 10.77 4.87 0.50
CA LYS A 42 11.92 3.96 0.53
C LYS A 42 12.55 3.88 -0.86
N HIS A 43 13.84 3.54 -0.90
CA HIS A 43 14.69 3.61 -2.10
C HIS A 43 14.86 5.04 -2.64
N HIS A 44 15.69 5.21 -3.66
CA HIS A 44 16.04 6.48 -4.24
C HIS A 44 14.80 7.16 -4.87
N LEU A 45 14.42 8.34 -4.37
CA LEU A 45 13.26 9.09 -4.88
C LEU A 45 13.47 9.67 -6.28
N ARG A 46 14.72 9.71 -6.71
CA ARG A 46 15.15 10.12 -8.05
C ARG A 46 14.93 9.03 -9.09
N HIS A 47 14.92 7.76 -8.68
CA HIS A 47 14.72 6.66 -9.60
C HIS A 47 13.25 6.56 -10.01
N ARG A 48 13.02 6.32 -11.29
CA ARG A 48 11.74 5.99 -11.89
C ARG A 48 11.39 4.54 -11.60
N PHE A 49 10.10 4.27 -11.57
CA PHE A 49 9.55 2.96 -11.28
C PHE A 49 8.58 2.54 -12.36
N TYR A 50 8.54 1.24 -12.62
CA TYR A 50 7.42 0.58 -13.27
C TYR A 50 6.36 0.24 -12.22
N ARG A 51 5.10 0.59 -12.52
CA ARG A 51 3.93 0.09 -11.79
C ARG A 51 3.41 -1.16 -12.47
N ILE A 52 3.25 -2.23 -11.70
CA ILE A 52 2.67 -3.50 -12.14
C ILE A 52 1.52 -3.82 -11.18
N THR A 53 0.29 -3.56 -11.61
CA THR A 53 -0.90 -3.58 -10.74
C THR A 53 -1.36 -5.01 -10.41
N THR A 54 -1.28 -5.91 -11.40
CA THR A 54 -1.60 -7.34 -11.26
C THR A 54 -0.54 -8.18 -12.00
N PRO A 55 -0.39 -9.48 -11.72
CA PRO A 55 0.62 -10.33 -12.36
C PRO A 55 0.59 -10.33 -13.90
N GLY A 56 -0.58 -10.16 -14.51
CA GLY A 56 -0.75 -10.08 -15.97
C GLY A 56 -0.77 -8.66 -16.53
N SER A 57 -0.51 -7.63 -15.72
CA SER A 57 -0.46 -6.24 -16.19
C SER A 57 0.84 -5.95 -16.94
N GLU A 58 0.73 -5.24 -18.06
CA GLU A 58 1.88 -4.57 -18.66
C GLU A 58 2.50 -3.57 -17.67
N ARG A 59 3.83 -3.45 -17.71
CA ARG A 59 4.56 -2.53 -16.84
C ARG A 59 4.42 -1.09 -17.32
N VAL A 60 3.98 -0.19 -16.45
CA VAL A 60 3.80 1.24 -16.78
C VAL A 60 4.92 2.06 -16.15
N LEU A 61 5.77 2.69 -16.97
CA LEU A 61 6.85 3.57 -16.48
C LEU A 61 6.27 4.87 -15.91
N LEU A 62 6.77 5.28 -14.75
CA LEU A 62 6.32 6.47 -14.03
C LEU A 62 7.40 7.54 -13.92
N GLU A 63 6.97 8.77 -13.63
CA GLU A 63 7.87 9.84 -13.22
C GLU A 63 8.53 9.54 -11.86
N SER A 64 9.69 10.15 -11.62
CA SER A 64 10.40 10.00 -10.34
C SER A 64 9.53 10.56 -9.20
N ARG A 65 9.43 9.82 -8.09
CA ARG A 65 8.64 10.25 -6.91
C ARG A 65 9.02 11.64 -6.41
N ARG A 66 10.31 12.01 -6.50
CA ARG A 66 10.80 13.35 -6.12
C ARG A 66 10.13 14.50 -6.91
N LYS A 67 9.72 14.26 -8.15
CA LYS A 67 9.06 15.26 -9.01
C LYS A 67 7.53 15.16 -8.99
N SER A 68 6.98 14.13 -8.35
CA SER A 68 5.54 13.88 -8.32
C SER A 68 4.89 14.53 -7.09
N LYS A 69 3.61 14.87 -7.21
CA LYS A 69 2.81 15.39 -6.09
C LYS A 69 2.55 14.25 -5.08
N LYS A 70 2.75 14.53 -3.79
CA LYS A 70 2.42 13.62 -2.69
C LYS A 70 1.33 14.26 -1.81
N ILE A 71 0.32 13.47 -1.44
CA ILE A 71 -0.77 13.89 -0.57
C ILE A 71 -0.96 12.89 0.57
N THR A 72 -1.55 13.34 1.68
CA THR A 72 -1.80 12.53 2.86
C THR A 72 -3.16 11.85 2.79
N ALA A 73 -3.20 10.53 2.94
CA ALA A 73 -4.44 9.77 3.07
C ALA A 73 -5.15 10.09 4.40
N ARG A 74 -6.48 10.13 4.40
CA ARG A 74 -7.33 10.35 5.58
C ARG A 74 -8.46 9.33 5.60
N GLY A 75 -8.90 8.92 6.79
CA GLY A 75 -9.92 7.88 6.97
C GLY A 75 -9.66 7.04 8.21
N ILE A 76 -9.97 5.75 8.12
CA ILE A 76 -9.83 4.76 9.20
C ILE A 76 -8.36 4.36 9.32
N PHE A 77 -7.56 5.24 9.93
CA PHE A 77 -6.15 5.03 10.29
C PHE A 77 -5.98 5.16 11.81
N ALA A 78 -4.82 4.76 12.34
CA ALA A 78 -4.52 4.81 13.77
C ALA A 78 -4.87 6.18 14.39
N GLY A 79 -5.64 6.17 15.47
CA GLY A 79 -6.13 7.39 16.13
C GLY A 79 -7.43 7.97 15.58
N ALA A 80 -8.01 7.40 14.52
CA ALA A 80 -9.34 7.78 14.07
C ALA A 80 -10.41 7.45 15.14
N ARG A 81 -11.38 8.35 15.31
CA ARG A 81 -12.58 8.09 16.11
C ARG A 81 -13.61 7.39 15.23
N VAL A 82 -14.09 6.22 15.66
CA VAL A 82 -14.95 5.35 14.85
C VAL A 82 -16.20 4.93 15.60
N VAL A 83 -17.23 4.54 14.86
CA VAL A 83 -18.43 3.85 15.32
C VAL A 83 -18.63 2.62 14.44
N ARG A 84 -19.53 1.70 14.81
CA ARG A 84 -19.86 0.54 13.97
C ARG A 84 -20.29 0.96 12.55
N GLY A 85 -19.87 0.17 11.55
CA GLY A 85 -20.21 0.39 10.15
C GLY A 85 -21.51 -0.31 9.72
N VAL A 86 -21.85 -0.18 8.44
CA VAL A 86 -23.05 -0.80 7.85
C VAL A 86 -23.03 -2.34 7.90
N ASP A 87 -21.85 -2.94 7.78
CA ASP A 87 -21.66 -4.39 7.78
C ASP A 87 -21.39 -4.95 9.19
N TRP A 88 -21.81 -4.25 10.24
CA TRP A 88 -21.56 -4.67 11.62
C TRP A 88 -22.42 -5.89 12.01
N GLN A 89 -21.75 -6.96 12.42
CA GLN A 89 -22.36 -8.23 12.82
C GLN A 89 -21.75 -8.77 14.13
N TRP A 90 -21.29 -7.87 15.00
CA TRP A 90 -20.48 -8.19 16.18
C TRP A 90 -21.20 -7.85 17.50
N GLU A 91 -22.52 -8.05 17.56
CA GLU A 91 -23.37 -7.74 18.72
C GLU A 91 -23.13 -6.30 19.24
N ASP A 92 -23.14 -6.11 20.56
CA ASP A 92 -22.83 -4.82 21.21
C ASP A 92 -21.40 -4.80 21.79
N GLN A 93 -20.42 -5.36 21.08
CA GLN A 93 -19.01 -5.27 21.50
C GLN A 93 -18.51 -3.82 21.61
N ASP A 94 -19.09 -2.89 20.86
CA ASP A 94 -18.82 -1.46 20.96
C ASP A 94 -19.60 -0.77 22.11
N GLY A 95 -20.45 -1.48 22.84
CA GLY A 95 -21.32 -0.95 23.90
C GLY A 95 -22.65 -0.37 23.41
N GLY A 96 -23.07 -0.70 22.18
CA GLY A 96 -24.32 -0.28 21.56
C GLY A 96 -24.12 0.71 20.41
N ASN A 97 -25.09 0.77 19.50
CA ASN A 97 -24.97 1.57 18.28
C ASN A 97 -24.70 3.06 18.58
N GLY A 98 -23.72 3.64 17.88
CA GLY A 98 -23.29 5.04 18.04
C GLY A 98 -22.23 5.27 19.12
N ARG A 99 -21.86 4.24 19.89
CA ARG A 99 -20.71 4.32 20.80
C ARG A 99 -19.41 4.45 20.01
N ARG A 100 -18.51 5.29 20.54
CA ARG A 100 -17.27 5.66 19.86
C ARG A 100 -16.10 4.85 20.39
N GLY A 101 -15.33 4.28 19.47
CA GLY A 101 -14.01 3.72 19.71
C GLY A 101 -12.90 4.59 19.12
N LYS A 102 -11.66 4.19 19.39
CA LYS A 102 -10.46 4.68 18.73
C LYS A 102 -9.80 3.50 18.01
N VAL A 103 -9.43 3.70 16.75
CA VAL A 103 -8.61 2.74 15.98
C VAL A 103 -7.21 2.63 16.56
#